data_AF-A0A1H2X3N7-F1
#
_entry.id   AF-A0A1H2X3N7-F1
#
_cell.length_a   1.000
_cell.length_b   1.000
_cell.length_c   1.000
_cell.angle_alpha   90.00
_cell.angle_beta   90.00
_cell.angle_gamma   90.00
#
_symmetry.space_group_name_H-M   'P 1'
#
loop_
_entity.id
_entity.type
_entity.pdbx_description
1 polymer ?
#
loop_
_entity_poly.entity_id
_entity_poly.type
_entity_poly.pdbx_seq_one_letter_code
_entity_poly.pdbx_strand_id
1 'polypeptide(L)'
;MKELNLLLLTPAEDCVQLAMDLSEEKSNRFIRSSIQMGRLYIEQEKWAKAEAVLNESKRIAEDLNNMVYLTDALLALERSFFKQKNNAEAIIYYKRVIDQAKTYNYLDRIPKMVLVD
;
A
#
# COMPACT_ATOMS: atom_id res chain seq x y z
N MET A 1 2.13 22.71 -12.11
CA MET A 1 2.07 22.00 -10.81
C MET A 1 2.26 20.49 -10.92
N LYS A 2 1.58 19.76 -11.83
CA LYS A 2 1.82 18.30 -12.03
C LYS A 2 3.28 17.95 -12.37
N GLU A 3 3.94 18.72 -13.25
CA GLU A 3 5.34 18.47 -13.65
C GLU A 3 6.35 18.65 -12.50
N LEU A 4 6.14 19.67 -11.64
CA LEU A 4 6.98 19.91 -10.46
C LEU A 4 6.86 18.77 -9.44
N ASN A 5 5.68 18.15 -9.35
CA ASN A 5 5.44 17.00 -8.48
C ASN A 5 6.09 15.72 -9.05
N LEU A 6 6.03 15.54 -10.38
CA LEU A 6 6.71 14.43 -11.05
C LEU A 6 8.24 14.47 -10.86
N LEU A 7 8.83 15.66 -10.88
CA LEU A 7 10.27 15.88 -10.66
C LEU A 7 10.75 15.44 -9.26
N LEU A 8 9.87 15.45 -8.25
CA LEU A 8 10.20 14.99 -6.89
C LEU A 8 9.96 13.48 -6.71
N LEU A 9 9.10 12.89 -7.54
CA LEU A 9 8.75 11.47 -7.45
C LEU A 9 9.85 10.56 -8.00
N THR A 10 10.73 11.05 -8.89
CA THR A 10 11.86 10.28 -9.43
C THR A 10 12.99 10.07 -8.40
N PRO A 11 13.54 11.10 -7.72
CA PRO A 11 14.47 10.87 -6.61
C PRO A 11 13.88 10.02 -5.48
N ALA A 12 12.57 10.14 -5.23
CA ALA A 12 11.90 9.32 -4.24
C ALA A 12 11.86 7.83 -4.63
N GLU A 13 11.62 7.53 -5.91
CA GLU A 13 11.69 6.17 -6.46
C GLU A 13 13.09 5.57 -6.27
N ASP A 14 14.15 6.32 -6.62
CA ASP A 14 15.54 5.87 -6.48
C ASP A 14 15.90 5.56 -5.02
N CYS A 15 15.52 6.45 -4.09
CA CYS A 15 15.77 6.26 -2.65
C CYS A 15 15.05 5.02 -2.10
N VAL A 16 13.79 4.79 -2.51
CA VAL A 16 13.02 3.64 -2.04
C VAL A 16 13.56 2.35 -2.65
N GLN A 17 14.00 2.35 -3.92
CA GLN A 17 14.62 1.20 -4.57
C GLN A 17 15.91 0.80 -3.86
N LEU A 18 16.79 1.77 -3.57
CA LEU A 18 18.01 1.52 -2.81
C LEU A 18 17.70 0.91 -1.43
N ALA A 19 16.66 1.38 -0.76
CA ALA A 19 16.24 0.82 0.53
C ALA A 19 15.72 -0.63 0.41
N MET A 20 15.12 -1.00 -0.71
CA MET A 20 14.71 -2.38 -1.00
C MET A 20 15.94 -3.27 -1.25
N ASP A 21 16.89 -2.80 -2.07
CA ASP A 21 18.09 -3.55 -2.42
C ASP A 21 19.00 -3.81 -1.21
N LEU A 22 18.99 -2.89 -0.22
CA LEU A 22 19.73 -3.03 1.03
C LEU A 22 19.00 -3.85 2.10
N SER A 23 17.73 -4.20 1.88
CA SER A 23 16.95 -4.98 2.84
C SER A 23 17.08 -6.47 2.54
N GLU A 24 17.11 -7.29 3.59
CA GLU A 24 16.95 -8.74 3.42
C GLU A 24 15.60 -9.01 2.74
N GLU A 25 15.63 -9.87 1.72
CA GLU A 25 14.44 -10.29 1.00
C GLU A 25 13.42 -10.84 2.01
N LYS A 26 12.16 -10.42 1.87
CA LYS A 26 11.06 -10.80 2.79
C LYS A 26 11.25 -10.34 4.25
N SER A 27 11.98 -9.25 4.49
CA SER A 27 12.02 -8.60 5.79
C SER A 27 10.92 -7.55 5.97
N ASN A 28 10.64 -7.16 7.21
CA ASN A 28 9.76 -6.03 7.53
C ASN A 28 10.20 -4.71 6.85
N ARG A 29 11.51 -4.52 6.63
CA ARG A 29 12.04 -3.38 5.90
C ARG A 29 11.70 -3.45 4.41
N PHE A 30 11.85 -4.63 3.81
CA PHE A 30 11.45 -4.87 2.42
C PHE A 30 9.96 -4.56 2.21
N ILE A 31 9.09 -5.11 3.06
CA ILE A 31 7.63 -4.88 2.96
C ILE A 31 7.31 -3.38 3.02
N ARG A 32 7.87 -2.67 4.00
CA ARG A 32 7.65 -1.22 4.17
C ARG A 32 8.10 -0.45 2.94
N SER A 33 9.29 -0.74 2.42
CA SER A 33 9.83 -0.06 1.23
C SER A 33 8.95 -0.34 0.00
N SER A 34 8.52 -1.59 -0.21
CA SER A 34 7.59 -1.98 -1.28
C SER A 34 6.25 -1.23 -1.20
N ILE A 35 5.69 -1.03 0.01
CA ILE A 35 4.46 -0.23 0.20
C ILE A 35 4.68 1.23 -0.21
N GLN A 36 5.83 1.83 0.15
CA GLN A 36 6.13 3.19 -0.25
C GLN A 36 6.34 3.32 -1.75
N MET A 37 6.97 2.32 -2.38
CA MET A 37 7.11 2.26 -3.83
C MET A 37 5.74 2.20 -4.52
N GLY A 38 4.83 1.37 -4.02
CA GLY A 38 3.46 1.30 -4.51
C GLY A 38 2.73 2.64 -4.41
N ARG A 39 2.88 3.36 -3.29
CA ARG A 39 2.31 4.71 -3.12
C ARG A 39 2.90 5.72 -4.09
N LEU A 40 4.21 5.69 -4.33
CA LEU A 40 4.84 6.53 -5.35
C LEU A 40 4.26 6.24 -6.74
N TYR A 41 4.13 4.96 -7.10
CA TYR A 41 3.52 4.57 -8.37
C TYR A 41 2.06 5.00 -8.50
N ILE A 42 1.28 4.99 -7.42
CA ILE A 42 -0.09 5.55 -7.40
C ILE A 42 -0.08 7.05 -7.69
N GLU A 43 0.84 7.82 -7.08
CA GLU A 43 0.94 9.26 -7.33
C GLU A 43 1.44 9.59 -8.75
N GLN A 44 2.25 8.69 -9.33
CA GLN A 44 2.69 8.77 -10.72
C GLN A 44 1.67 8.20 -11.73
N GLU A 45 0.49 7.75 -11.28
CA GLU A 45 -0.54 7.09 -12.10
C GLU A 45 -0.03 5.81 -12.83
N LYS A 46 1.04 5.17 -12.32
CA LYS A 46 1.62 3.92 -12.83
C LYS A 46 0.91 2.70 -12.20
N TRP A 47 -0.37 2.53 -12.49
CA TRP A 47 -1.27 1.57 -11.82
C TRP A 47 -0.77 0.12 -11.79
N ALA A 48 -0.35 -0.41 -12.94
CA ALA A 48 0.12 -1.80 -13.03
C ALA A 48 1.37 -2.04 -12.17
N LYS A 49 2.29 -1.06 -12.11
CA LYS A 49 3.48 -1.15 -11.26
C LYS A 49 3.12 -1.05 -9.78
N ALA A 50 2.20 -0.15 -9.43
CA ALA A 50 1.70 -0.03 -8.06
C ALA A 50 1.07 -1.34 -7.59
N GLU A 51 0.19 -1.93 -8.39
CA GLU A 51 -0.49 -3.17 -8.04
C GLU A 51 0.49 -4.35 -7.88
N ALA A 52 1.47 -4.47 -8.78
CA ALA A 52 2.48 -5.52 -8.69
C ALA A 52 3.27 -5.48 -7.37
N VAL A 53 3.83 -4.31 -7.02
CA VAL A 53 4.65 -4.17 -5.80
C VAL A 53 3.82 -4.27 -4.52
N LEU A 54 2.58 -3.79 -4.53
CA LEU A 54 1.67 -3.86 -3.38
C LEU A 54 1.10 -5.27 -3.16
N ASN A 55 0.86 -6.03 -4.23
CA ASN A 55 0.45 -7.43 -4.09
C ASN A 55 1.58 -8.30 -3.52
N GLU A 56 2.83 -8.03 -3.90
CA GLU A 56 3.97 -8.73 -3.33
C GLU A 56 4.18 -8.36 -1.85
N SER A 57 4.07 -7.08 -1.49
CA SER A 57 4.18 -6.67 -0.09
C SER A 57 3.07 -7.27 0.79
N LYS A 58 1.83 -7.33 0.26
CA LYS A 58 0.70 -8.02 0.89
C LYS A 58 1.01 -9.50 1.13
N ARG A 59 1.49 -10.22 0.10
CA ARG A 59 1.81 -11.65 0.16
C ARG A 59 2.89 -11.93 1.23
N ILE A 60 3.97 -11.15 1.24
CA ILE A 60 5.03 -11.29 2.23
C ILE A 60 4.51 -10.96 3.65
N ALA A 61 3.69 -9.92 3.80
CA ALA A 61 3.10 -9.58 5.09
C ALA A 61 2.17 -10.68 5.62
N GLU A 62 1.41 -11.35 4.74
CA GLU A 62 0.63 -12.55 5.07
C GLU A 62 1.55 -13.71 5.51
N ASP A 63 2.60 -14.01 4.75
CA ASP A 63 3.57 -15.08 5.08
C ASP A 63 4.23 -14.87 6.47
N LEU A 64 4.53 -13.60 6.82
CA LEU A 64 5.15 -13.25 8.10
C LEU A 64 4.15 -13.03 9.23
N ASN A 65 2.84 -13.18 8.98
CA ASN A 65 1.77 -12.79 9.91
C ASN A 65 1.90 -11.33 10.41
N ASN A 66 2.46 -10.44 9.58
CA ASN A 66 2.64 -9.03 9.92
C ASN A 66 1.39 -8.23 9.53
N MET A 67 0.41 -8.22 10.44
CA MET A 67 -0.90 -7.61 10.22
C MET A 67 -0.84 -6.08 10.02
N VAL A 68 0.16 -5.41 10.60
CA VAL A 68 0.35 -3.97 10.43
C VAL A 68 0.67 -3.65 8.98
N TYR A 69 1.65 -4.35 8.40
CA TYR A 69 2.00 -4.09 7.00
C TYR A 69 1.01 -4.68 6.01
N LEU A 70 0.33 -5.77 6.38
CA LEU A 70 -0.77 -6.30 5.58
C LEU A 70 -1.87 -5.25 5.44
N THR A 71 -2.26 -4.61 6.54
CA THR A 71 -3.24 -3.52 6.54
C THR A 71 -2.77 -2.35 5.69
N ASP A 72 -1.52 -1.90 5.85
CA ASP A 72 -0.96 -0.79 5.07
C ASP A 72 -0.92 -1.08 3.55
N ALA A 73 -0.61 -2.32 3.16
CA ALA A 73 -0.61 -2.76 1.76
C ALA A 73 -2.02 -2.78 1.18
N LEU A 74 -3.01 -3.30 1.92
CA LEU A 74 -4.41 -3.33 1.50
C LEU A 74 -4.99 -1.92 1.34
N LEU A 75 -4.68 -0.99 2.26
CA LEU A 75 -5.10 0.41 2.16
C LEU A 75 -4.45 1.12 0.96
N ALA A 76 -3.20 0.79 0.63
CA ALA A 76 -2.56 1.33 -0.56
C ALA A 76 -3.21 0.79 -1.85
N LEU A 77 -3.58 -0.49 -1.90
CA LEU A 77 -4.33 -1.07 -3.03
C LEU A 77 -5.70 -0.42 -3.18
N GLU A 78 -6.45 -0.28 -2.08
CA GLU A 78 -7.73 0.44 -2.05
C GLU A 78 -7.60 1.84 -2.65
N ARG A 79 -6.63 2.63 -2.17
CA ARG A 79 -6.34 3.96 -2.72
C ARG A 79 -6.01 3.94 -4.21
N SER A 80 -5.28 2.93 -4.68
CA SER A 80 -4.97 2.75 -6.12
C SER A 80 -6.25 2.61 -6.94
N PHE A 81 -7.16 1.73 -6.52
CA PHE A 81 -8.45 1.51 -7.20
C PHE A 81 -9.38 2.72 -7.09
N PHE A 82 -9.42 3.38 -5.93
CA PHE A 82 -10.18 4.61 -5.73
C PHE A 82 -9.71 5.73 -6.68
N LYS A 83 -8.40 5.94 -6.83
CA LYS A 83 -7.86 6.93 -7.77
C LYS A 83 -8.15 6.59 -9.24
N GLN A 84 -8.26 5.31 -9.56
CA GLN A 84 -8.65 4.84 -10.90
C GLN A 84 -10.18 4.98 -11.15
N LYS A 85 -10.95 5.50 -10.19
CA LYS A 85 -12.43 5.52 -10.19
C LYS A 85 -13.06 4.13 -10.26
N ASN A 86 -12.30 3.10 -9.92
CA ASN A 86 -12.78 1.73 -9.85
C ASN A 86 -13.27 1.41 -8.44
N ASN A 87 -14.46 1.93 -8.11
CA ASN A 87 -15.00 1.88 -6.75
C ASN A 87 -15.40 0.46 -6.31
N ALA A 88 -15.70 -0.45 -7.25
CA ALA A 88 -16.10 -1.81 -6.92
C ALA A 88 -14.94 -2.62 -6.31
N GLU A 89 -13.76 -2.55 -6.90
CA GLU A 89 -12.56 -3.24 -6.44
C GLU A 89 -12.01 -2.61 -5.16
N ALA A 90 -12.08 -1.28 -5.02
CA ALA A 90 -11.70 -0.58 -3.78
C ALA A 90 -12.49 -1.10 -2.56
N ILE A 91 -13.81 -1.33 -2.72
CA ILE A 91 -14.68 -1.88 -1.66
C ILE A 91 -14.24 -3.28 -1.23
N ILE A 92 -13.72 -4.11 -2.14
CA ILE A 92 -13.26 -5.47 -1.80
C ILE A 92 -12.05 -5.39 -0.85
N TYR A 93 -11.05 -4.58 -1.19
CA TYR A 93 -9.87 -4.38 -0.34
C TYR A 93 -10.24 -3.75 1.01
N TYR A 94 -11.19 -2.82 0.99
CA TYR A 94 -11.71 -2.18 2.19
C TYR A 94 -12.38 -3.18 3.15
N LYS A 95 -13.24 -4.08 2.63
CA LYS A 95 -13.87 -5.14 3.44
C LYS A 95 -12.83 -6.05 4.08
N ARG A 96 -11.78 -6.43 3.34
CA ARG A 96 -10.69 -7.26 3.87
C ARG A 96 -9.95 -6.59 5.03
N VAL A 97 -9.73 -5.27 4.97
CA VAL A 97 -9.14 -4.51 6.09
C VAL A 97 -10.04 -4.56 7.33
N ILE A 98 -11.36 -4.37 7.16
CA ILE A 98 -12.31 -4.44 8.28
C ILE A 98 -12.36 -5.84 8.90
N ASP A 99 -12.46 -6.87 8.07
CA ASP A 99 -12.55 -8.25 8.56
C ASP A 99 -11.30 -8.61 9.36
N GLN A 100 -10.11 -8.24 8.86
CA GLN A 100 -8.86 -8.41 9.60
C GLN A 100 -8.85 -7.59 10.90
N ALA A 101 -9.21 -6.31 10.88
CA ALA A 101 -9.23 -5.49 12.09
C ALA A 101 -10.15 -6.07 13.18
N LYS A 102 -11.29 -6.65 12.78
CA LYS A 102 -12.24 -7.32 13.69
C LYS A 102 -11.69 -8.64 14.24
N THR A 103 -11.09 -9.49 13.40
CA THR A 103 -10.53 -10.77 13.84
C THR A 103 -9.41 -10.59 14.87
N TYR A 104 -8.64 -9.51 14.77
CA TYR A 104 -7.44 -9.32 15.59
C TYR A 104 -7.55 -8.17 16.62
N ASN A 105 -8.74 -7.60 16.82
CA ASN A 105 -9.03 -6.54 17.80
C ASN A 105 -8.20 -5.24 17.63
N TYR A 106 -7.89 -4.86 16.38
CA TYR A 106 -7.11 -3.65 16.02
C TYR A 106 -8.00 -2.53 15.45
N LEU A 107 -9.10 -2.22 16.14
CA LEU A 107 -10.10 -1.25 15.67
C LEU A 107 -9.54 0.17 15.47
N ASP A 108 -8.48 0.54 16.19
CA ASP A 108 -7.82 1.86 16.08
C ASP A 108 -7.16 2.13 14.73
N ARG A 109 -6.97 1.08 13.92
CA ARG A 109 -6.36 1.14 12.58
C ARG A 109 -7.37 1.19 11.45
N ILE A 110 -8.67 1.08 11.74
CA ILE A 110 -9.71 1.37 10.76
C ILE A 110 -9.59 2.86 10.43
N PRO A 111 -9.37 3.25 9.17
CA PRO A 111 -9.34 4.66 8.81
C PRO A 111 -10.61 5.33 9.31
N LYS A 112 -10.48 6.39 10.14
CA LYS A 112 -11.60 7.15 10.73
C LYS A 112 -12.56 7.77 9.70
N MET A 113 -12.23 7.68 8.42
CA MET A 113 -13.01 8.21 7.31
C MET A 113 -14.36 7.49 7.10
N VAL A 114 -14.69 6.50 7.95
CA VAL A 114 -15.92 5.67 7.86
C VAL A 114 -16.67 5.58 9.20
N LEU A 115 -16.54 6.57 10.09
CA LEU A 115 -17.47 6.77 11.22
C LEU A 115 -18.52 7.84 10.94
N VAL A 116 -18.88 8.03 9.67
CA VAL A 116 -19.99 8.92 9.29
C VAL A 116 -20.99 8.07 8.52
N ASP A 117 -21.90 7.47 9.29
CA ASP A 117 -23.28 7.31 8.83
C ASP A 117 -23.93 8.71 8.77
#